data_AF-A0A8S2U9L5-F1
#
_entry.id   AF-A0A8S2U9L5-F1
#
_cell.length_a   1.000
_cell.length_b   1.000
_cell.length_c   1.000
_cell.angle_alpha   90.00
_cell.angle_beta   90.00
_cell.angle_gamma   90.00
#
_symmetry.space_group_name_H-M   'P 1'
#
loop_
_entity.id
_entity.type
_entity.pdbx_description
1 polymer ?
#
loop_
_entity_poly.entity_id
_entity_poly.type
_entity_poly.pdbx_seq_one_letter_code
_entity_poly.pdbx_strand_id
1 'polypeptide(L)'
;FIVIERHGHVGGTWYANTYPGCACDVPSNLYSFSFEPNPNWSYFFGRQSEIGQYLEHCTDKYDIRRHIQFDTTVTKLEWIEDRH
;
A
#
# COMPACT_ATOMS: atom_id res chain seq x y z
N PHE A 1 -1.97 -16.61 5.26
CA PHE A 1 -2.98 -15.55 5.43
C PHE A 1 -3.46 -15.10 4.06
N ILE A 2 -4.54 -14.31 4.01
CA ILE A 2 -5.06 -13.65 2.80
C ILE A 2 -5.26 -12.17 3.09
N VAL A 3 -5.04 -11.33 2.09
CA VAL A 3 -5.33 -9.90 2.08
C VAL A 3 -6.34 -9.66 0.97
N ILE A 4 -7.41 -8.92 1.26
CA ILE A 4 -8.44 -8.58 0.27
C ILE A 4 -8.32 -7.10 -0.05
N GLU A 5 -8.15 -6.76 -1.34
CA GLU A 5 -8.00 -5.39 -1.82
C GLU A 5 -9.04 -5.11 -2.91
N ARG A 6 -9.74 -3.98 -2.78
CA ARG A 6 -10.80 -3.58 -3.72
C ARG A 6 -10.25 -3.09 -5.05
N HIS A 7 -9.03 -2.56 -5.03
CA HIS A 7 -8.33 -2.04 -6.21
C HIS A 7 -7.59 -3.15 -6.95
N GLY A 8 -7.23 -2.89 -8.21
CA GLY A 8 -6.45 -3.82 -9.04
C GLY A 8 -4.96 -3.85 -8.71
N HIS A 9 -4.49 -3.05 -7.76
CA HIS A 9 -3.08 -2.96 -7.39
C HIS A 9 -2.88 -2.52 -5.94
N VAL A 10 -1.68 -2.77 -5.40
CA VAL A 10 -1.24 -2.23 -4.11
C VAL A 10 -1.02 -0.72 -4.18
N GLY A 11 -1.07 -0.07 -3.02
CA GLY A 11 -0.76 1.36 -2.86
C GLY A 11 -1.79 2.11 -2.02
N GLY A 12 -3.02 1.58 -1.90
CA GLY A 12 -4.09 2.20 -1.13
C GLY A 12 -4.31 3.66 -1.56
N THR A 13 -4.08 4.61 -0.64
CA THR A 13 -4.11 6.05 -0.93
C THR A 13 -3.27 6.43 -2.16
N TRP A 14 -2.09 5.83 -2.30
CA TRP A 14 -1.16 6.12 -3.40
C TRP A 14 -1.54 5.42 -4.70
N TYR A 15 -2.47 4.46 -4.68
CA TYR A 15 -3.09 3.96 -5.91
C TYR A 15 -4.32 4.79 -6.29
N ALA A 16 -5.16 5.11 -5.30
CA ALA A 16 -6.46 5.74 -5.52
C ALA A 16 -6.39 7.22 -5.94
N ASN A 17 -5.31 7.94 -5.60
CA ASN A 17 -5.19 9.36 -5.86
C ASN A 17 -4.16 9.63 -6.97
N THR A 18 -4.59 10.15 -8.12
CA THR A 18 -3.68 10.45 -9.24
C THR A 18 -3.83 11.90 -9.74
N TYR A 19 -4.29 12.81 -8.89
CA TYR A 19 -4.47 14.21 -9.25
C TYR A 19 -3.12 14.94 -9.39
N PRO A 20 -3.02 15.98 -10.23
CA PRO A 20 -1.78 16.72 -10.42
C PRO A 20 -1.25 17.31 -9.11
N GLY A 21 0.04 17.10 -8.83
CA GLY A 21 0.69 17.60 -7.61
C GLY A 21 0.48 16.74 -6.36
N CYS A 22 -0.14 15.56 -6.47
CA CYS A 22 -0.30 14.65 -5.34
C CYS A 22 1.07 14.23 -4.75
N ALA A 23 1.28 14.56 -3.48
CA ALA A 23 2.53 14.32 -2.75
C ALA A 23 2.25 14.14 -1.26
N CYS A 24 3.21 13.54 -0.55
CA CYS A 24 3.19 13.42 0.90
C CYS A 24 3.61 14.73 1.57
N ASP A 25 3.03 15.02 2.73
CA ASP A 25 3.39 16.15 3.59
C ASP A 25 4.53 15.82 4.58
N VAL A 26 4.89 14.54 4.71
CA VAL A 26 6.00 14.05 5.51
C VAL A 26 7.27 13.97 4.64
N PRO A 27 8.45 14.35 5.16
CA PRO A 27 9.72 14.15 4.46
C PRO A 27 9.93 12.69 4.05
N SER A 28 10.33 12.44 2.81
CA SER A 28 10.38 11.10 2.20
C SER A 28 11.25 10.11 2.99
N ASN A 29 12.35 10.58 3.58
CA ASN A 29 13.22 9.77 4.43
C ASN A 29 12.53 9.25 5.70
N LEU A 30 11.46 9.90 6.14
CA LEU A 30 10.62 9.49 7.27
C LEU A 30 9.35 8.75 6.82
N TYR A 31 8.99 8.85 5.54
CA TYR A 31 7.83 8.18 4.94
C TYR A 31 8.22 6.88 4.25
N SER A 32 8.91 6.02 4.99
CA SER A 32 9.23 4.64 4.59
C SER A 32 9.04 3.71 5.79
N PHE A 33 8.86 2.41 5.54
CA PHE A 33 8.87 1.44 6.61
C PHE A 33 10.23 1.46 7.29
N SER A 34 10.23 1.46 8.63
CA SER A 34 11.47 1.49 9.42
C SER A 34 12.40 0.30 9.14
N PHE A 35 11.85 -0.82 8.64
CA PHE A 35 12.60 -2.00 8.23
C PHE A 35 13.03 -2.00 6.76
N GLU A 36 12.51 -1.10 5.93
CA GLU A 36 12.84 -0.97 4.51
C GLU A 36 12.97 0.52 4.14
N PRO A 37 14.00 1.23 4.64
CA PRO A 37 14.24 2.61 4.26
C PRO A 37 14.59 2.70 2.76
N ASN A 38 14.12 3.74 2.09
CA ASN A 38 14.47 4.00 0.69
C ASN A 38 15.46 5.19 0.62
N PRO A 39 16.75 4.97 0.30
CA PRO A 39 17.72 6.06 0.17
C PRO A 39 17.61 6.80 -1.17
N ASN A 40 16.83 6.28 -2.13
CA ASN A 40 16.78 6.75 -3.51
C ASN A 40 15.58 7.67 -3.79
N TRP A 41 14.98 8.27 -2.76
CA TRP A 41 13.94 9.28 -2.97
C TRP A 41 14.47 10.46 -3.78
N SER A 42 13.76 10.80 -4.85
CA SER A 42 14.08 11.87 -5.79
C SER A 42 13.63 13.24 -5.28
N TYR A 43 12.64 13.25 -4.39
CA TYR A 43 12.05 14.47 -3.81
C TYR A 43 12.11 14.45 -2.29
N PHE A 44 12.28 15.65 -1.70
CA PHE A 44 12.19 15.83 -0.25
C PHE A 44 10.79 15.45 0.29
N PHE A 45 9.75 15.75 -0.50
CA PHE A 45 8.37 15.31 -0.27
C PHE A 45 7.97 14.35 -1.40
N GLY A 46 7.81 13.07 -1.06
CA GLY A 46 7.60 11.99 -2.03
C GLY A 46 6.32 12.22 -2.83
N ARG A 47 6.42 12.10 -4.15
CA ARG A 47 5.25 12.20 -5.04
C ARG A 47 4.49 10.89 -5.06
N GLN A 48 3.21 10.95 -5.41
CA GLN A 48 2.35 9.76 -5.42
C GLN A 48 2.94 8.59 -6.22
N SER A 49 3.43 8.83 -7.44
CA SER A 49 3.98 7.76 -8.28
C SER A 49 5.21 7.11 -7.66
N GLU A 50 6.06 7.89 -6.99
CA GLU A 50 7.29 7.40 -6.35
C GLU A 50 6.99 6.59 -5.10
N ILE A 51 6.03 7.05 -4.29
CA ILE A 51 5.57 6.29 -3.11
C ILE A 51 4.86 5.01 -3.53
N GLY A 52 4.05 5.07 -4.60
CA GLY A 52 3.45 3.89 -5.22
C GLY A 52 4.51 2.86 -5.58
N GLN A 53 5.54 3.24 -6.35
CA GLN A 53 6.65 2.36 -6.73
C GLN A 53 7.38 1.76 -5.52
N TYR A 54 7.60 2.55 -4.47
CA TYR A 54 8.18 2.04 -3.22
C TYR A 54 7.32 0.95 -2.56
N LEU A 55 5.99 1.13 -2.53
CA LEU A 55 5.07 0.13 -1.98
C LEU A 55 4.99 -1.13 -2.86
N GLU A 56 5.05 -0.98 -4.18
CA GLU A 56 5.15 -2.12 -5.11
C GLU A 56 6.42 -2.92 -4.86
N HIS A 57 7.57 -2.23 -4.75
CA HIS A 57 8.84 -2.85 -4.42
C HIS A 57 8.78 -3.67 -3.12
N CYS A 58 8.23 -3.09 -2.05
CA CYS A 58 8.09 -3.80 -0.78
C CYS A 58 7.18 -5.03 -0.91
N THR A 59 6.06 -4.88 -1.62
CA THR A 59 5.09 -5.97 -1.83
C THR A 59 5.75 -7.17 -2.53
N ASP A 60 6.59 -6.91 -3.54
CA ASP A 60 7.28 -7.95 -4.30
C ASP A 60 8.46 -8.53 -3.51
N LYS A 61 9.28 -7.69 -2.86
CA LYS A 61 10.45 -8.09 -2.07
C LYS A 61 10.10 -9.05 -0.93
N TYR A 62 8.99 -8.78 -0.24
CA TYR A 62 8.53 -9.61 0.88
C TYR A 62 7.52 -10.68 0.46
N ASP A 63 7.32 -10.89 -0.85
CA ASP A 63 6.47 -11.93 -1.40
C ASP A 63 5.04 -11.89 -0.83
N ILE A 64 4.55 -10.66 -0.65
CA ILE A 64 3.21 -10.40 -0.12
C ILE A 64 2.18 -10.51 -1.23
N ARG A 65 2.55 -10.18 -2.48
CA ARG A 65 1.60 -10.12 -3.63
C ARG A 65 0.77 -11.38 -3.78
N ARG A 66 1.36 -12.57 -3.61
CA ARG A 66 0.64 -13.86 -3.73
C ARG A 66 -0.46 -14.07 -2.68
N HIS A 67 -0.40 -13.31 -1.58
CA HIS A 67 -1.41 -13.35 -0.52
C HIS A 67 -2.55 -12.36 -0.77
N ILE A 68 -2.45 -11.50 -1.78
CA ILE A 68 -3.42 -10.44 -2.08
C ILE A 68 -4.39 -10.91 -3.16
N GLN A 69 -5.68 -10.85 -2.85
CA GLN A 69 -6.74 -10.96 -3.84
C GLN A 69 -7.22 -9.55 -4.21
N PHE A 70 -6.82 -9.09 -5.39
CA PHE A 70 -7.20 -7.79 -5.95
C PHE A 70 -8.63 -7.79 -6.51
N ASP A 71 -9.11 -6.60 -6.89
CA ASP A 71 -10.44 -6.38 -7.48
C ASP A 71 -11.58 -7.01 -6.67
N THR A 72 -11.40 -7.14 -5.35
CA THR A 72 -12.32 -7.86 -4.47
C THR A 72 -12.72 -6.96 -3.31
N THR A 73 -14.02 -6.67 -3.21
CA THR A 73 -14.58 -5.88 -2.11
C THR A 73 -15.24 -6.80 -1.09
N VAL A 74 -14.77 -6.76 0.16
CA VAL A 74 -15.48 -7.40 1.28
C VAL A 74 -16.76 -6.63 1.56
N THR A 75 -17.91 -7.28 1.43
CA THR A 75 -19.23 -6.65 1.63
C THR A 75 -19.81 -6.89 3.02
N LYS A 76 -19.33 -7.90 3.74
CA LYS A 76 -19.83 -8.31 5.05
C LYS A 76 -18.76 -9.07 5.84
N LEU A 77 -18.73 -8.86 7.15
CA LEU A 77 -18.01 -9.69 8.11
C LEU A 77 -18.97 -9.97 9.26
N GLU A 78 -19.09 -11.22 9.67
CA GLU A 78 -19.91 -11.61 10.81
C GLU A 78 -19.06 -12.42 11.77
N TRP A 79 -19.07 -12.02 13.03
CA TRP A 79 -18.55 -12.84 14.11
C TRP A 79 -19.61 -13.88 14.47
N ILE A 80 -19.23 -15.15 14.45
CA ILE A 80 -20.09 -16.26 14.90
C ILE A 80 -19.52 -16.72 16.24
N GLU A 81 -20.23 -16.42 17.31
CA GLU A 81 -19.93 -16.97 18.63
C GLU A 81 -20.33 -18.45 18.62
N ASP A 82 -19.42 -19.34 19.05
CA ASP A 82 -19.71 -20.77 19.15
C ASP A 82 -20.95 -20.97 20.03
N ARG A 83 -22.01 -21.54 19.45
CA ARG A 83 -23.17 -21.99 20.20
C ARG A 83 -22.78 -23.26 20.97
N HIS A 84 -22.29 -23.07 22.18
CA HIS A 84 -22.37 -24.10 23.21
C HIS A 84 -23.78 -24.14 23.83
#